data_AF-G1STV3-F1
#
_entry.id   AF-G1STV3-F1
#
_cell.length_a   1.000
_cell.length_b   1.000
_cell.length_c   1.000
_cell.angle_alpha   90.00
_cell.angle_beta   90.00
_cell.angle_gamma   90.00
#
_symmetry.space_group_name_H-M   'P 1'
#
loop_
_entity.id
_entity.type
_entity.pdbx_description
1 polymer ?
#
loop_
_entity_poly.entity_id
_entity_poly.type
_entity_poly.pdbx_seq_one_letter_code
_entity_poly.pdbx_strand_id
1 'polypeptide(L)'
;MDETSPLVSPERAQPPEYTFPSGSGAHFPQVPGGAVRVAAAAGSGPSPPGSPGHDRERQPLLDRARGASAQGQTQTVAAQAQALAAQAAAAAHAAQAHRERNEFPEDPEFEFVVRQAELAIERGIFPERIYQGSSGSYFVKDPQGVRIIAVFKPKNEEPYGQLNPKWTKWLQKLCCPCCFGRDCLVLNQGYLSEAGASLVDQKLELNIVPRTKVVHLASETFNYSAIDRVKSRGKRLALEKVPKVGQRFNRIGLPPKVGSFQIFVEGYKDADYWLRRFEAEPLPENTNRQLLLQFERLVVLDYIIRNTGEDNDNWLIKYDSFFALQDTDWVVVKEPVIKVAAIDNGLAFPLKHPDSWRAYPFYWAWLPQAKVPFSQEIKDLILPKISDPNFVKDLEEDLYELFKRDPGFDRGQFHKQIAVMRGQILNLTQALKDNKSPLHLVQMPPVIVETARSHQRSASESYTQSFQSRKPFFSWW
;
A
#
# COMPACT_ATOMS: atom_id res chain seq x y z
N MET A 1 -45.72 -2.53 -8.88
CA MET A 1 -45.49 -1.10 -9.17
C MET A 1 -43.99 -0.87 -9.39
N ASP A 2 -43.43 -1.67 -10.30
CA ASP A 2 -43.00 -1.25 -11.63
C ASP A 2 -42.07 -0.03 -11.69
N GLU A 3 -40.81 -0.34 -12.02
CA GLU A 3 -39.94 0.38 -12.97
C GLU A 3 -39.53 1.85 -12.64
N THR A 4 -38.39 2.36 -13.11
CA THR A 4 -37.51 1.94 -14.22
C THR A 4 -36.02 1.92 -13.83
N SER A 5 -35.28 0.93 -14.34
CA SER A 5 -33.86 1.14 -14.69
C SER A 5 -33.79 1.72 -16.12
N PRO A 6 -32.69 2.39 -16.54
CA PRO A 6 -31.62 1.60 -17.15
C PRO A 6 -30.18 2.12 -16.93
N LEU A 7 -29.22 1.21 -17.04
CA LEU A 7 -27.84 1.53 -17.40
C LEU A 7 -27.65 1.35 -18.91
N VAL A 8 -27.23 2.40 -19.62
CA VAL A 8 -26.80 2.34 -21.03
C VAL A 8 -25.55 3.20 -21.19
N SER A 9 -24.56 2.72 -21.94
CA SER A 9 -23.37 3.50 -22.28
C SER A 9 -23.71 4.64 -23.25
N PRO A 10 -23.31 5.90 -22.99
CA PRO A 10 -23.47 6.97 -23.96
C PRO A 10 -22.51 6.78 -25.13
N GLU A 11 -23.04 6.77 -26.35
CA GLU A 11 -22.24 6.84 -27.56
C GLU A 11 -21.53 8.20 -27.71
N ARG A 12 -20.61 8.26 -28.68
CA ARG A 12 -19.66 9.35 -28.89
C ARG A 12 -20.31 10.61 -29.51
N ALA A 13 -21.06 11.36 -28.70
CA ALA A 13 -21.52 12.70 -29.07
C ALA A 13 -20.33 13.66 -29.30
N GLN A 14 -20.44 14.52 -30.32
CA GLN A 14 -19.48 15.60 -30.57
C GLN A 14 -19.74 16.79 -29.63
N PRO A 15 -18.72 17.58 -29.25
CA PRO A 15 -18.92 18.75 -28.41
C PRO A 15 -19.64 19.87 -29.18
N PRO A 16 -20.64 20.56 -28.58
CA PRO A 16 -21.24 21.75 -29.18
C PRO A 16 -20.26 22.94 -29.16
N GLU A 17 -20.25 23.73 -30.22
CA GLU A 17 -19.49 24.97 -30.29
C GLU A 17 -20.07 26.02 -29.34
N TYR A 18 -19.24 26.62 -28.48
CA TYR A 18 -19.62 27.78 -27.67
C TYR A 18 -19.10 29.07 -28.32
N THR A 19 -19.95 29.71 -29.11
CA THR A 19 -19.73 31.06 -29.64
C THR A 19 -19.80 32.13 -28.56
N PHE A 20 -18.81 33.03 -28.54
CA PHE A 20 -18.80 34.22 -27.68
C PHE A 20 -19.69 35.34 -28.24
N PRO A 21 -20.58 35.96 -27.44
CA PRO A 21 -21.11 37.30 -27.71
C PRO A 21 -20.05 38.36 -27.34
N SER A 22 -19.87 39.38 -28.18
CA SER A 22 -18.86 40.44 -27.97
C SER A 22 -19.45 41.72 -27.40
N GLY A 23 -18.67 42.37 -26.52
CA GLY A 23 -18.73 43.82 -26.25
C GLY A 23 -19.12 44.24 -24.83
N SER A 24 -18.80 45.45 -24.35
CA SER A 24 -17.72 46.39 -24.75
C SER A 24 -17.75 47.65 -23.86
N GLY A 25 -16.62 48.01 -23.23
CA GLY A 25 -16.40 49.30 -22.54
C GLY A 25 -16.90 49.37 -21.07
N ALA A 26 -16.35 50.24 -20.22
CA ALA A 26 -15.16 51.09 -20.37
C ALA A 26 -14.58 51.57 -19.01
N HIS A 27 -13.37 52.13 -19.07
CA HIS A 27 -12.61 52.94 -18.08
C HIS A 27 -11.53 52.30 -17.18
N PHE A 28 -10.30 52.75 -17.44
CA PHE A 28 -9.17 52.87 -16.51
C PHE A 28 -8.90 54.37 -16.22
N PRO A 29 -8.27 54.72 -15.09
CA PRO A 29 -7.38 55.87 -14.96
C PRO A 29 -5.90 55.46 -14.94
N GLN A 30 -4.98 56.42 -15.16
CA GLN A 30 -3.53 56.19 -15.30
C GLN A 30 -2.69 56.64 -14.07
N VAL A 31 -1.41 56.26 -14.10
CA VAL A 31 -0.31 56.60 -13.17
C VAL A 31 0.02 58.12 -13.16
N PRO A 32 0.68 58.65 -12.11
CA PRO A 32 2.15 58.60 -11.94
C PRO A 32 2.58 58.17 -10.52
N GLY A 33 3.86 57.92 -10.20
CA GLY A 33 5.10 58.01 -10.99
C GLY A 33 6.17 58.82 -10.24
N GLY A 34 7.29 58.20 -9.86
CA GLY A 34 8.41 58.89 -9.19
C GLY A 34 9.37 57.94 -8.48
N ALA A 35 10.68 58.18 -8.64
CA ALA A 35 11.75 57.45 -7.96
C ALA A 35 12.90 58.40 -7.60
N VAL A 36 13.41 58.32 -6.36
CA VAL A 36 14.52 59.16 -5.88
C VAL A 36 15.48 58.32 -5.03
N ARG A 37 16.79 58.47 -5.27
CA ARG A 37 17.87 58.04 -4.35
C ARG A 37 18.35 59.26 -3.56
N VAL A 38 18.77 59.06 -2.31
CA VAL A 38 19.59 60.03 -1.56
C VAL A 38 20.73 59.29 -0.86
N ALA A 39 21.89 59.94 -0.71
CA ALA A 39 23.07 59.38 -0.03
C ALA A 39 23.78 60.43 0.84
N ALA A 40 24.37 59.95 1.93
CA ALA A 40 25.51 60.46 2.73
C ALA A 40 25.78 61.98 2.92
N ALA A 41 25.74 62.40 4.19
CA ALA A 41 26.61 63.39 4.87
C ALA A 41 26.65 62.99 6.37
N ALA A 42 27.76 62.91 7.11
CA ALA A 42 28.76 63.92 7.52
C ALA A 42 28.18 65.02 8.46
N GLY A 43 28.75 65.34 9.64
CA GLY A 43 29.93 64.81 10.37
C GLY A 43 30.16 65.55 11.73
N SER A 44 31.30 65.29 12.43
CA SER A 44 31.70 65.78 13.79
C SER A 44 30.86 65.24 14.98
N GLY A 45 31.31 65.07 16.24
CA GLY A 45 32.60 65.28 16.96
C GLY A 45 32.35 65.85 18.39
N PRO A 46 33.19 65.68 19.46
CA PRO A 46 34.47 64.97 19.64
C PRO A 46 34.46 63.92 20.80
N SER A 47 35.63 63.62 21.42
CA SER A 47 35.89 62.66 22.55
C SER A 47 36.92 63.27 23.55
N PRO A 48 37.47 62.59 24.59
CA PRO A 48 37.17 61.30 25.25
C PRO A 48 36.63 61.55 26.69
N PRO A 49 37.08 61.03 27.88
CA PRO A 49 38.15 60.06 28.30
C PRO A 49 37.65 58.58 28.29
N GLY A 50 38.19 57.55 28.97
CA GLY A 50 39.26 57.44 30.00
C GLY A 50 39.72 55.99 30.32
N SER A 51 40.21 55.72 31.54
CA SER A 51 40.71 54.41 32.06
C SER A 51 40.69 54.43 33.62
N PRO A 52 41.01 53.37 34.43
CA PRO A 52 41.86 52.16 34.23
C PRO A 52 41.08 50.82 34.37
N GLY A 53 41.65 49.61 34.31
CA GLY A 53 43.03 49.17 34.04
C GLY A 53 43.55 48.16 35.09
N HIS A 54 44.19 47.06 34.68
CA HIS A 54 45.00 46.19 35.55
C HIS A 54 46.04 45.39 34.76
N ASP A 55 47.22 45.18 35.34
CA ASP A 55 48.40 44.64 34.65
C ASP A 55 48.60 43.12 34.76
N ARG A 56 49.08 42.55 33.64
CA ARG A 56 50.12 41.51 33.48
C ARG A 56 50.31 40.44 34.58
N GLU A 57 50.37 39.21 34.09
CA GLU A 57 51.56 38.38 34.33
C GLU A 57 51.99 37.65 33.03
N ARG A 58 53.27 37.28 32.91
CA ARG A 58 53.81 36.52 31.76
C ARG A 58 54.48 35.25 32.24
N GLN A 59 54.07 34.10 31.69
CA GLN A 59 54.81 32.83 31.78
C GLN A 59 54.95 32.19 30.37
N PRO A 60 55.89 31.23 30.18
CA PRO A 60 56.64 31.14 28.93
C PRO A 60 56.04 30.25 27.81
N LEU A 61 56.72 30.28 26.66
CA LEU A 61 56.24 29.90 25.34
C LEU A 61 56.33 28.39 25.07
N LEU A 62 55.55 27.56 25.76
CA LEU A 62 55.59 26.08 25.67
C LEU A 62 54.22 25.36 25.66
N ASP A 63 53.36 25.56 24.64
CA ASP A 63 52.44 24.46 24.21
C ASP A 63 51.89 24.56 22.75
N ARG A 64 52.69 25.04 21.78
CA ARG A 64 52.24 25.13 20.37
C ARG A 64 52.16 23.76 19.65
N ALA A 65 52.56 22.67 20.30
CA ALA A 65 52.61 21.33 19.71
C ALA A 65 51.31 20.51 19.88
N ARG A 66 50.54 20.72 20.96
CA ARG A 66 49.34 19.90 21.26
C ARG A 66 48.10 20.28 20.46
N GLY A 67 47.99 21.53 19.97
CA GLY A 67 46.86 21.96 19.15
C GLY A 67 46.80 21.28 17.78
N ALA A 68 47.96 21.07 17.14
CA ALA A 68 48.04 20.54 15.79
C ALA A 68 47.65 19.05 15.69
N SER A 69 48.05 18.22 16.66
CA SER A 69 47.70 16.80 16.69
C SER A 69 46.21 16.58 16.94
N ALA A 70 45.60 17.34 17.87
CA ALA A 70 44.16 17.30 18.12
C ALA A 70 43.34 17.74 16.89
N GLN A 71 43.76 18.80 16.20
CA GLN A 71 43.10 19.26 14.97
C GLN A 71 43.24 18.24 13.83
N GLY A 72 44.42 17.63 13.64
CA GLY A 72 44.64 16.57 12.64
C GLY A 72 43.81 15.30 12.91
N GLN A 73 43.69 14.88 14.17
CA GLN A 73 42.81 13.76 14.55
C GLN A 73 41.32 14.10 14.32
N THR A 74 40.90 15.31 14.66
CA THR A 74 39.51 15.74 14.43
C THR A 74 39.17 15.82 12.93
N GLN A 75 40.09 16.31 12.10
CA GLN A 75 39.92 16.36 10.64
C GLN A 75 39.91 14.97 10.00
N THR A 76 40.75 14.04 10.44
CA THR A 76 40.76 12.66 9.91
C THR A 76 39.50 11.88 10.32
N VAL A 77 39.01 12.02 11.55
CA VAL A 77 37.72 11.44 11.98
C VAL A 77 36.55 12.06 11.19
N ALA A 78 36.54 13.38 10.97
CA ALA A 78 35.51 14.03 10.16
C ALA A 78 35.53 13.55 8.69
N ALA A 79 36.71 13.40 8.09
CA ALA A 79 36.87 12.87 6.74
C ALA A 79 36.44 11.39 6.64
N GLN A 80 36.75 10.57 7.64
CA GLN A 80 36.29 9.18 7.73
C GLN A 80 34.76 9.10 7.86
N ALA A 81 34.14 9.94 8.71
CA ALA A 81 32.69 10.01 8.84
C ALA A 81 32.01 10.45 7.52
N GLN A 82 32.59 11.42 6.80
CA GLN A 82 32.12 11.83 5.48
C GLN A 82 32.28 10.71 4.43
N ALA A 83 33.39 9.97 4.44
CA ALA A 83 33.61 8.83 3.55
C ALA A 83 32.62 7.68 3.81
N LEU A 84 32.37 7.35 5.09
CA LEU A 84 31.37 6.36 5.49
C LEU A 84 29.94 6.79 5.10
N ALA A 85 29.60 8.07 5.29
CA ALA A 85 28.31 8.62 4.85
C ALA A 85 28.15 8.57 3.32
N ALA A 86 29.20 8.86 2.56
CA ALA A 86 29.21 8.77 1.10
C ALA A 86 29.08 7.31 0.62
N GLN A 87 29.77 6.36 1.26
CA GLN A 87 29.64 4.92 1.00
C GLN A 87 28.21 4.42 1.31
N ALA A 88 27.64 4.82 2.44
CA ALA A 88 26.26 4.47 2.80
C ALA A 88 25.23 5.05 1.80
N ALA A 89 25.43 6.30 1.35
CA ALA A 89 24.59 6.93 0.33
C ALA A 89 24.71 6.23 -1.04
N ALA A 90 25.93 5.82 -1.44
CA ALA A 90 26.15 5.06 -2.67
C ALA A 90 25.51 3.67 -2.60
N ALA A 91 25.66 2.95 -1.49
CA ALA A 91 25.02 1.66 -1.25
C ALA A 91 23.48 1.76 -1.26
N ALA A 92 22.92 2.79 -0.62
CA ALA A 92 21.48 3.06 -0.65
C ALA A 92 20.97 3.38 -2.06
N HIS A 93 21.72 4.17 -2.85
CA HIS A 93 21.37 4.44 -4.25
C HIS A 93 21.47 3.18 -5.13
N ALA A 94 22.45 2.31 -4.91
CA ALA A 94 22.57 1.04 -5.62
C ALA A 94 21.41 0.08 -5.28
N ALA A 95 21.06 -0.03 -4.00
CA ALA A 95 19.93 -0.83 -3.54
C ALA A 95 18.59 -0.30 -4.06
N GLN A 96 18.40 1.03 -4.11
CA GLN A 96 17.21 1.64 -4.69
C GLN A 96 17.13 1.39 -6.20
N ALA A 97 18.23 1.59 -6.93
CA ALA A 97 18.28 1.29 -8.37
C ALA A 97 17.98 -0.18 -8.67
N HIS A 98 18.43 -1.13 -7.83
CA HIS A 98 18.11 -2.54 -7.95
C HIS A 98 16.61 -2.83 -7.71
N ARG A 99 16.01 -2.23 -6.68
CA ARG A 99 14.57 -2.35 -6.38
C ARG A 99 13.69 -1.80 -7.52
N GLU A 100 14.17 -0.77 -8.21
CA GLU A 100 13.49 -0.16 -9.36
C GLU A 100 13.59 -0.96 -10.66
N ARG A 101 14.36 -2.06 -10.72
CA ARG A 101 14.43 -2.92 -11.92
C ARG A 101 13.27 -3.90 -12.05
N ASN A 102 12.42 -4.06 -11.02
CA ASN A 102 11.25 -4.94 -11.01
C ASN A 102 11.55 -6.40 -11.43
N GLU A 103 12.61 -6.97 -10.88
CA GLU A 103 13.05 -8.36 -11.13
C GLU A 103 12.36 -9.32 -10.15
N PHE A 104 11.75 -10.39 -10.68
CA PHE A 104 11.04 -11.43 -9.91
C PHE A 104 11.43 -12.82 -10.44
N PRO A 105 12.67 -13.29 -10.22
CA PRO A 105 13.15 -14.58 -10.73
C PRO A 105 12.35 -15.78 -10.19
N GLU A 106 11.65 -15.61 -9.07
CA GLU A 106 10.73 -16.60 -8.49
C GLU A 106 9.35 -16.65 -9.16
N ASP A 107 9.01 -15.67 -10.00
CA ASP A 107 7.71 -15.57 -10.68
C ASP A 107 7.85 -14.89 -12.06
N PRO A 108 8.46 -15.57 -13.05
CA PRO A 108 8.77 -14.96 -14.35
C PRO A 108 7.54 -14.52 -15.15
N GLU A 109 6.38 -15.10 -14.87
CA GLU A 109 5.10 -14.71 -15.46
C GLU A 109 4.61 -13.37 -14.88
N PHE A 110 4.72 -13.16 -13.56
CA PHE A 110 4.46 -11.85 -12.96
C PHE A 110 5.45 -10.80 -13.48
N GLU A 111 6.75 -11.12 -13.58
CA GLU A 111 7.71 -10.19 -14.20
C GLU A 111 7.32 -9.86 -15.65
N PHE A 112 6.93 -10.85 -16.46
CA PHE A 112 6.48 -10.61 -17.83
C PHE A 112 5.30 -9.61 -17.89
N VAL A 113 4.31 -9.72 -17.00
CA VAL A 113 3.19 -8.76 -16.92
C VAL A 113 3.68 -7.35 -16.51
N VAL A 114 4.68 -7.24 -15.62
CA VAL A 114 5.30 -5.95 -15.31
C VAL A 114 6.07 -5.39 -16.51
N ARG A 115 6.80 -6.22 -17.28
CA ARG A 115 7.46 -5.78 -18.53
C ARG A 115 6.45 -5.32 -19.59
N GLN A 116 5.27 -5.94 -19.66
CA GLN A 116 4.18 -5.45 -20.52
C GLN A 116 3.67 -4.07 -20.05
N ALA A 117 3.56 -3.83 -18.74
CA ALA A 117 3.18 -2.52 -18.20
C ALA A 117 4.22 -1.42 -18.47
N GLU A 118 5.52 -1.74 -18.31
CA GLU A 118 6.63 -0.84 -18.61
C GLU A 118 6.64 -0.47 -20.11
N LEU A 119 6.55 -1.47 -21.00
CA LEU A 119 6.50 -1.27 -22.45
C LEU A 119 5.26 -0.51 -22.93
N ALA A 120 4.11 -0.66 -22.26
CA ALA A 120 2.92 0.14 -22.54
C ALA A 120 3.16 1.62 -22.23
N ILE A 121 3.72 1.92 -21.05
CA ILE A 121 4.07 3.27 -20.61
C ILE A 121 5.09 3.92 -21.57
N GLU A 122 6.11 3.19 -22.00
CA GLU A 122 7.10 3.68 -22.98
C GLU A 122 6.47 4.06 -24.33
N ARG A 123 5.43 3.34 -24.74
CA ARG A 123 4.64 3.62 -25.95
C ARG A 123 3.59 4.74 -25.77
N GLY A 124 3.51 5.35 -24.58
CA GLY A 124 2.52 6.38 -24.25
C GLY A 124 1.14 5.84 -23.87
N ILE A 125 1.01 4.52 -23.67
CA ILE A 125 -0.21 3.85 -23.21
C ILE A 125 -0.17 3.83 -21.68
N PHE A 126 -0.64 4.91 -21.08
CA PHE A 126 -0.51 5.14 -19.64
C PHE A 126 -1.62 4.46 -18.81
N PRO A 127 -1.33 4.01 -17.58
CA PRO A 127 -2.34 3.56 -16.63
C PRO A 127 -3.41 4.63 -16.34
N GLU A 128 -4.68 4.23 -16.38
CA GLU A 128 -5.84 5.10 -16.20
C GLU A 128 -6.33 5.07 -14.74
N ARG A 129 -6.75 6.22 -14.19
CA ARG A 129 -7.17 6.32 -12.79
C ARG A 129 -8.54 5.66 -12.58
N ILE A 130 -8.65 4.83 -11.54
CA ILE A 130 -9.94 4.33 -11.06
C ILE A 130 -10.62 5.45 -10.25
N TYR A 131 -11.79 5.91 -10.68
CA TYR A 131 -12.51 7.03 -10.06
C TYR A 131 -13.38 6.59 -8.86
N GLN A 132 -14.00 5.41 -8.99
CA GLN A 132 -14.67 4.68 -7.91
C GLN A 132 -13.64 4.20 -6.87
N GLY A 133 -14.09 3.97 -5.64
CA GLY A 133 -13.23 3.47 -4.55
C GLY A 133 -12.21 4.47 -3.98
N SER A 134 -11.16 3.92 -3.37
CA SER A 134 -10.11 4.67 -2.69
C SER A 134 -9.27 5.50 -3.67
N SER A 135 -8.92 6.74 -3.29
CA SER A 135 -8.05 7.59 -4.10
C SER A 135 -6.65 7.01 -4.19
N GLY A 136 -6.11 6.95 -5.42
CA GLY A 136 -4.74 6.50 -5.68
C GLY A 136 -4.63 5.16 -6.41
N SER A 137 -5.72 4.59 -6.94
CA SER A 137 -5.70 3.33 -7.71
C SER A 137 -5.74 3.57 -9.23
N TYR A 138 -5.04 2.73 -10.01
CA TYR A 138 -4.92 2.84 -11.47
C TYR A 138 -5.06 1.48 -12.16
N PHE A 139 -5.82 1.43 -13.26
CA PHE A 139 -5.82 0.31 -14.20
C PHE A 139 -4.62 0.41 -15.15
N VAL A 140 -3.76 -0.62 -15.13
CA VAL A 140 -2.58 -0.75 -15.99
C VAL A 140 -2.98 -1.54 -17.24
N LYS A 141 -2.51 -1.11 -18.42
CA LYS A 141 -2.88 -1.67 -19.73
C LYS A 141 -1.72 -2.42 -20.40
N ASP A 142 -2.06 -3.28 -21.37
CA ASP A 142 -1.09 -3.93 -22.25
C ASP A 142 -0.48 -2.96 -23.30
N PRO A 143 0.63 -3.31 -23.97
CA PRO A 143 1.26 -2.48 -25.03
C PRO A 143 0.44 -2.28 -26.31
N GLN A 144 -0.81 -2.73 -26.31
CA GLN A 144 -1.84 -2.51 -27.33
C GLN A 144 -2.92 -1.51 -26.83
N GLY A 145 -3.02 -1.30 -25.52
CA GLY A 145 -4.01 -0.43 -24.88
C GLY A 145 -5.42 -1.01 -24.82
N VAL A 146 -5.58 -2.30 -25.16
CA VAL A 146 -6.88 -2.96 -25.35
C VAL A 146 -7.35 -3.61 -24.05
N ARG A 147 -6.44 -4.24 -23.29
CA ARG A 147 -6.78 -4.96 -22.06
C ARG A 147 -6.17 -4.30 -20.83
N ILE A 148 -6.87 -4.45 -19.71
CA ILE A 148 -6.34 -4.16 -18.37
C ILE A 148 -5.59 -5.41 -17.92
N ILE A 149 -4.33 -5.27 -17.54
CA ILE A 149 -3.46 -6.37 -17.11
C ILE A 149 -3.19 -6.37 -15.60
N ALA A 150 -3.32 -5.21 -14.95
CA ALA A 150 -3.13 -5.08 -13.51
C ALA A 150 -3.86 -3.88 -12.89
N VAL A 151 -4.02 -3.91 -11.58
CA VAL A 151 -4.35 -2.73 -10.75
C VAL A 151 -3.08 -2.30 -10.01
N PHE A 152 -2.72 -1.02 -10.10
CA PHE A 152 -1.57 -0.44 -9.41
C PHE A 152 -1.98 0.62 -8.39
N LYS A 153 -1.51 0.48 -7.15
CA LYS A 153 -1.82 1.37 -6.01
C LYS A 153 -0.52 1.97 -5.44
N PRO A 154 -0.03 3.11 -5.95
CA PRO A 154 1.18 3.77 -5.44
C PRO A 154 1.07 4.26 -3.99
N LYS A 155 2.03 3.85 -3.16
CA LYS A 155 2.15 4.15 -1.72
C LYS A 155 1.87 5.61 -1.36
N ASN A 156 2.37 6.56 -2.16
CA ASN A 156 2.28 7.98 -1.83
C ASN A 156 0.94 8.64 -2.24
N GLU A 157 0.04 7.92 -2.91
CA GLU A 157 -1.32 8.35 -3.21
C GLU A 157 -2.38 7.67 -2.32
N GLU A 158 -2.01 6.70 -1.48
CA GLU A 158 -2.87 6.05 -0.47
C GLU A 158 -3.69 7.06 0.39
N PRO A 159 -4.78 6.64 1.07
CA PRO A 159 -5.60 7.51 1.93
C PRO A 159 -4.87 8.40 2.94
N TYR A 160 -3.65 8.04 3.37
CA TYR A 160 -2.81 8.82 4.28
C TYR A 160 -1.55 9.41 3.62
N GLY A 161 -1.40 9.19 2.31
CA GLY A 161 -0.26 9.57 1.48
C GLY A 161 -0.16 11.06 1.23
N GLN A 162 1.08 11.54 1.16
CA GLN A 162 1.39 12.96 0.97
C GLN A 162 0.88 13.53 -0.36
N LEU A 163 0.59 12.67 -1.34
CA LEU A 163 0.09 13.03 -2.67
C LEU A 163 -1.30 12.41 -2.96
N ASN A 164 -2.13 12.16 -1.93
CA ASN A 164 -3.50 11.69 -2.16
C ASN A 164 -4.33 12.72 -2.95
N PRO A 165 -4.95 12.36 -4.09
CA PRO A 165 -5.71 13.30 -4.92
C PRO A 165 -7.09 13.72 -4.35
N LYS A 166 -7.64 13.05 -3.33
CA LYS A 166 -8.90 13.44 -2.64
C LYS A 166 -8.54 14.24 -1.37
N TRP A 167 -8.33 15.55 -1.54
CA TRP A 167 -7.86 16.50 -0.50
C TRP A 167 -8.69 16.49 0.81
N THR A 168 -9.96 16.08 0.75
CA THR A 168 -10.85 15.93 1.91
C THR A 168 -10.31 15.03 3.01
N LYS A 169 -9.54 13.98 2.69
CA LYS A 169 -8.92 13.11 3.71
C LYS A 169 -7.79 13.80 4.47
N TRP A 170 -7.09 14.75 3.85
CA TRP A 170 -6.06 15.58 4.51
C TRP A 170 -6.72 16.57 5.49
N LEU A 171 -7.84 17.18 5.10
CA LEU A 171 -8.61 18.06 5.99
C LEU A 171 -9.18 17.30 7.21
N GLN A 172 -9.74 16.10 7.00
CA GLN A 172 -10.22 15.23 8.09
C GLN A 172 -9.11 14.84 9.08
N LYS A 173 -7.89 14.56 8.57
CA LYS A 173 -6.69 14.27 9.37
C LYS A 173 -6.26 15.45 10.26
N LEU A 174 -6.56 16.69 9.84
CA LEU A 174 -6.22 17.91 10.58
C LEU A 174 -7.28 18.28 11.62
N CYS A 175 -8.57 18.10 11.30
CA CYS A 175 -9.67 18.59 12.15
C CYS A 175 -10.08 17.67 13.31
N CYS A 176 -9.91 16.34 13.21
CA CYS A 176 -10.35 15.40 14.26
C CYS A 176 -9.45 14.13 14.34
N PRO A 177 -8.23 14.23 14.88
CA PRO A 177 -7.25 13.12 14.88
C PRO A 177 -7.70 11.86 15.65
N CYS A 178 -8.60 11.97 16.62
CA CYS A 178 -9.20 10.82 17.31
C CYS A 178 -10.38 10.17 16.55
N CYS A 179 -11.08 10.93 15.70
CA CYS A 179 -12.31 10.47 15.05
C CYS A 179 -12.08 9.83 13.67
N PHE A 180 -10.94 10.07 13.02
CA PHE A 180 -10.71 9.64 11.62
C PHE A 180 -9.48 8.75 11.45
N GLY A 181 -9.74 7.44 11.36
CA GLY A 181 -8.79 6.44 10.89
C GLY A 181 -8.89 5.09 11.59
N ARG A 182 -8.25 4.07 11.01
CA ARG A 182 -8.11 2.77 11.65
C ARG A 182 -6.85 2.78 12.51
N ASP A 183 -6.99 3.23 13.76
CA ASP A 183 -5.94 3.30 14.79
C ASP A 183 -5.29 1.93 15.13
N CYS A 184 -5.89 0.84 14.67
CA CYS A 184 -5.29 -0.49 14.69
C CYS A 184 -4.32 -0.78 13.53
N LEU A 185 -4.26 0.03 12.46
CA LEU A 185 -3.38 -0.21 11.30
C LEU A 185 -2.12 0.66 11.33
N VAL A 186 -1.05 0.19 10.68
CA VAL A 186 0.14 1.01 10.41
C VAL A 186 -0.20 2.08 9.37
N LEU A 187 0.29 3.30 9.58
CA LEU A 187 0.08 4.40 8.63
C LEU A 187 0.86 4.19 7.32
N ASN A 188 0.14 4.28 6.20
CA ASN A 188 0.71 4.38 4.85
C ASN A 188 1.54 3.15 4.41
N GLN A 189 1.07 1.95 4.75
CA GLN A 189 1.63 0.67 4.30
C GLN A 189 0.56 -0.20 3.61
N GLY A 190 -0.48 0.40 3.04
CA GLY A 190 -1.57 -0.35 2.38
C GLY A 190 -1.05 -1.23 1.24
N TYR A 191 -0.09 -0.72 0.47
CA TYR A 191 0.59 -1.50 -0.58
C TYR A 191 1.38 -2.73 -0.07
N LEU A 192 1.83 -2.74 1.19
CA LEU A 192 2.42 -3.94 1.82
C LEU A 192 1.35 -4.91 2.33
N SER A 193 0.21 -4.39 2.77
CA SER A 193 -0.96 -5.20 3.16
C SER A 193 -1.49 -6.00 1.97
N GLU A 194 -1.61 -5.35 0.80
CA GLU A 194 -1.95 -5.98 -0.49
C GLU A 194 -0.98 -7.10 -0.91
N ALA A 195 0.32 -6.83 -0.88
CA ALA A 195 1.34 -7.82 -1.22
C ALA A 195 1.45 -8.92 -0.16
N GLY A 196 1.22 -8.59 1.11
CA GLY A 196 1.22 -9.52 2.24
C GLY A 196 0.05 -10.51 2.18
N ALA A 197 -1.13 -10.07 1.76
CA ALA A 197 -2.27 -10.95 1.51
C ALA A 197 -1.97 -11.95 0.39
N SER A 198 -1.37 -11.51 -0.73
CA SER A 198 -0.94 -12.41 -1.80
C SER A 198 0.16 -13.39 -1.37
N LEU A 199 1.04 -12.98 -0.45
CA LEU A 199 2.08 -13.84 0.11
C LEU A 199 1.48 -14.92 1.04
N VAL A 200 0.55 -14.53 1.91
CA VAL A 200 -0.21 -15.45 2.79
C VAL A 200 -1.04 -16.44 1.96
N ASP A 201 -1.73 -15.97 0.92
CA ASP A 201 -2.47 -16.81 -0.03
C ASP A 201 -1.58 -17.87 -0.68
N GLN A 202 -0.43 -17.46 -1.24
CA GLN A 202 0.51 -18.37 -1.89
C GLN A 202 1.10 -19.40 -0.91
N LYS A 203 1.53 -18.99 0.29
CA LYS A 203 2.12 -19.90 1.28
C LYS A 203 1.08 -20.90 1.85
N LEU A 204 -0.19 -20.50 1.92
CA LEU A 204 -1.30 -21.38 2.33
C LEU A 204 -1.92 -22.18 1.16
N GLU A 205 -1.55 -21.89 -0.09
CA GLU A 205 -2.14 -22.46 -1.33
C GLU A 205 -3.65 -22.17 -1.48
N LEU A 206 -4.10 -21.01 -0.99
CA LEU A 206 -5.50 -20.59 -1.11
C LEU A 206 -5.87 -20.27 -2.57
N ASN A 207 -4.97 -19.64 -3.33
CA ASN A 207 -5.12 -19.36 -4.76
C ASN A 207 -6.39 -18.54 -5.10
N ILE A 208 -6.76 -17.59 -4.23
CA ILE A 208 -7.89 -16.67 -4.39
C ILE A 208 -7.45 -15.20 -4.48
N VAL A 209 -6.29 -14.80 -3.95
CA VAL A 209 -5.74 -13.46 -4.17
C VAL A 209 -5.06 -13.43 -5.55
N PRO A 210 -5.48 -12.56 -6.50
CA PRO A 210 -4.73 -12.39 -7.73
C PRO A 210 -3.31 -11.90 -7.40
N ARG A 211 -2.27 -12.57 -7.92
CA ARG A 211 -0.86 -12.33 -7.59
C ARG A 211 -0.54 -10.83 -7.46
N THR A 212 -0.10 -10.42 -6.28
CA THR A 212 0.21 -9.02 -5.95
C THR A 212 1.61 -8.89 -5.38
N LYS A 213 2.47 -8.10 -6.02
CA LYS A 213 3.82 -7.80 -5.50
C LYS A 213 4.09 -6.29 -5.44
N VAL A 214 5.16 -5.92 -4.76
CA VAL A 214 5.64 -4.54 -4.66
C VAL A 214 6.45 -4.19 -5.91
N VAL A 215 5.98 -3.21 -6.69
CA VAL A 215 6.54 -2.80 -8.00
C VAL A 215 6.80 -1.30 -8.03
N HIS A 216 7.77 -0.87 -8.84
CA HIS A 216 8.14 0.53 -9.08
C HIS A 216 7.74 0.97 -10.49
N LEU A 217 6.72 1.82 -10.65
CA LEU A 217 6.30 2.35 -11.96
C LEU A 217 6.39 3.89 -12.01
N ALA A 218 6.69 4.45 -13.18
CA ALA A 218 6.63 5.88 -13.45
C ALA A 218 5.71 6.16 -14.64
N SER A 219 4.63 6.94 -14.46
CA SER A 219 3.68 7.30 -15.52
C SER A 219 3.27 8.76 -15.41
N GLU A 220 3.13 9.47 -16.54
CA GLU A 220 2.64 10.86 -16.55
C GLU A 220 1.21 11.01 -15.99
N THR A 221 0.43 9.92 -15.89
CA THR A 221 -0.92 9.91 -15.29
C THR A 221 -0.94 9.86 -13.75
N PHE A 222 0.15 9.46 -13.09
CA PHE A 222 0.20 9.40 -11.62
C PHE A 222 0.29 10.81 -10.99
N ASN A 223 -0.10 10.96 -9.72
CA ASN A 223 -0.10 12.25 -9.04
C ASN A 223 1.30 12.63 -8.52
N TYR A 224 2.06 13.39 -9.30
CA TYR A 224 3.38 13.92 -8.94
C TYR A 224 3.32 15.37 -8.49
N SER A 225 4.29 15.78 -7.66
CA SER A 225 4.46 17.19 -7.30
C SER A 225 4.79 18.05 -8.54
N ALA A 226 4.43 19.33 -8.49
CA ALA A 226 4.80 20.28 -9.54
C ALA A 226 6.33 20.34 -9.74
N ILE A 227 7.09 20.19 -8.65
CA ILE A 227 8.56 20.18 -8.66
C ILE A 227 9.09 18.99 -9.49
N ASP A 228 8.52 17.80 -9.34
CA ASP A 228 8.98 16.61 -10.08
C ASP A 228 8.59 16.67 -11.56
N ARG A 229 7.41 17.21 -11.88
CA ARG A 229 6.99 17.46 -13.27
C ARG A 229 7.84 18.55 -13.95
N VAL A 230 8.32 19.55 -13.23
CA VAL A 230 9.28 20.54 -13.77
C VAL A 230 10.68 19.93 -13.91
N LYS A 231 11.17 19.18 -12.92
CA LYS A 231 12.49 18.52 -12.96
C LYS A 231 12.62 17.50 -14.10
N SER A 232 11.61 16.66 -14.31
CA SER A 232 11.58 15.66 -15.39
C SER A 232 11.64 16.32 -16.78
N ARG A 233 10.78 17.32 -17.03
CA ARG A 233 10.79 18.14 -18.26
C ARG A 233 12.13 18.84 -18.48
N GLY A 234 12.69 19.49 -17.44
CA GLY A 234 13.97 20.18 -17.51
C GLY A 234 15.14 19.25 -17.86
N LYS A 235 15.19 18.07 -17.24
CA LYS A 235 16.18 17.03 -17.56
C LYS A 235 16.07 16.52 -19.00
N ARG A 236 14.85 16.28 -19.49
CA ARG A 236 14.61 15.82 -20.86
C ARG A 236 15.06 16.88 -21.87
N LEU A 237 14.65 18.14 -21.67
CA LEU A 237 15.06 19.28 -22.51
C LEU A 237 16.58 19.50 -22.50
N ALA A 238 17.25 19.25 -21.37
CA ALA A 238 18.70 19.33 -21.27
C ALA A 238 19.43 18.16 -21.97
N LEU A 239 18.83 16.97 -22.05
CA LEU A 239 19.32 15.89 -22.93
C LEU A 239 19.15 16.26 -24.40
N GLU A 240 17.95 16.69 -24.79
CA GLU A 240 17.60 17.09 -26.16
C GLU A 240 18.51 18.21 -26.68
N LYS A 241 18.78 19.25 -25.86
CA LYS A 241 19.54 20.43 -26.28
C LYS A 241 21.05 20.37 -25.98
N VAL A 242 21.47 19.65 -24.94
CA VAL A 242 22.88 19.56 -24.55
C VAL A 242 23.23 18.12 -24.10
N PRO A 243 23.38 17.17 -25.04
CA PRO A 243 23.60 15.75 -24.70
C PRO A 243 24.74 15.50 -23.70
N LYS A 244 25.85 16.26 -23.79
CA LYS A 244 27.00 16.18 -22.86
C LYS A 244 26.68 16.55 -21.40
N VAL A 245 25.55 17.21 -21.15
CA VAL A 245 24.99 17.51 -19.82
C VAL A 245 23.89 16.52 -19.49
N GLY A 246 22.99 16.21 -20.43
CA GLY A 246 21.92 15.22 -20.22
C GLY A 246 22.42 13.82 -19.85
N GLN A 247 23.52 13.37 -20.46
CA GLN A 247 24.20 12.11 -20.15
C GLN A 247 24.76 12.04 -18.72
N ARG A 248 24.82 13.16 -17.99
CA ARG A 248 25.24 13.22 -16.57
C ARG A 248 24.08 13.02 -15.59
N PHE A 249 22.84 12.86 -16.07
CA PHE A 249 21.69 12.57 -15.20
C PHE A 249 21.49 11.06 -15.06
N ASN A 250 21.75 10.53 -13.86
CA ASN A 250 21.47 9.13 -13.47
C ASN A 250 20.01 8.68 -13.71
N ARG A 251 19.09 9.61 -13.95
CA ARG A 251 17.68 9.37 -14.28
C ARG A 251 17.12 10.49 -15.12
N ILE A 252 16.41 10.15 -16.20
CA ILE A 252 15.63 11.05 -17.06
C ILE A 252 14.15 10.63 -16.95
N GLY A 253 13.21 11.57 -17.13
CA GLY A 253 11.79 11.32 -16.85
C GLY A 253 11.42 11.47 -15.37
N LEU A 254 10.26 10.93 -14.99
CA LEU A 254 9.69 11.01 -13.64
C LEU A 254 10.34 10.01 -12.66
N PRO A 255 10.39 10.28 -11.34
CA PRO A 255 10.78 9.29 -10.35
C PRO A 255 9.71 8.19 -10.27
N PRO A 256 10.05 6.93 -9.99
CA PRO A 256 9.06 5.87 -9.93
C PRO A 256 8.36 5.90 -8.58
N LYS A 257 7.10 5.49 -8.57
CA LYS A 257 6.33 5.26 -7.35
C LYS A 257 6.41 3.79 -7.01
N VAL A 258 6.78 3.48 -5.77
CA VAL A 258 6.55 2.17 -5.19
C VAL A 258 5.05 2.01 -4.91
N GLY A 259 4.51 0.82 -5.18
CA GLY A 259 3.11 0.48 -4.93
C GLY A 259 2.87 -1.02 -5.04
N SER A 260 1.65 -1.45 -4.76
CA SER A 260 1.21 -2.82 -5.04
C SER A 260 0.74 -2.89 -6.47
N PHE A 261 1.12 -3.97 -7.16
CA PHE A 261 0.73 -4.29 -8.52
C PHE A 261 0.07 -5.67 -8.48
N GLN A 262 -1.25 -5.68 -8.65
CA GLN A 262 -2.11 -6.86 -8.57
C GLN A 262 -2.55 -7.27 -9.98
N ILE A 263 -2.36 -8.53 -10.38
CA ILE A 263 -2.82 -9.02 -11.69
C ILE A 263 -4.35 -8.84 -11.80
N PHE A 264 -4.82 -8.32 -12.94
CA PHE A 264 -6.25 -8.13 -13.22
C PHE A 264 -6.91 -9.46 -13.61
N VAL A 265 -8.17 -9.67 -13.19
CA VAL A 265 -8.90 -10.93 -13.41
C VAL A 265 -10.18 -10.73 -14.23
N GLU A 266 -10.26 -11.40 -15.38
CA GLU A 266 -11.33 -11.20 -16.37
C GLU A 266 -12.57 -12.09 -16.13
N GLY A 267 -13.76 -11.51 -16.26
CA GLY A 267 -15.05 -12.20 -16.11
C GLY A 267 -15.58 -12.33 -14.68
N TYR A 268 -14.94 -11.67 -13.71
CA TYR A 268 -15.40 -11.57 -12.33
C TYR A 268 -16.40 -10.41 -12.15
N LYS A 269 -17.24 -10.51 -11.11
CA LYS A 269 -18.12 -9.44 -10.61
C LYS A 269 -18.22 -9.48 -9.09
N ASP A 270 -18.58 -8.36 -8.48
CA ASP A 270 -18.80 -8.17 -7.05
C ASP A 270 -19.62 -9.33 -6.44
N ALA A 271 -19.24 -9.84 -5.27
CA ALA A 271 -19.87 -11.03 -4.70
C ALA A 271 -21.37 -10.82 -4.42
N ASP A 272 -21.75 -9.63 -3.95
CA ASP A 272 -23.16 -9.25 -3.71
C ASP A 272 -24.05 -9.42 -4.97
N TYR A 273 -23.54 -9.08 -6.16
CA TYR A 273 -24.26 -9.27 -7.43
C TYR A 273 -24.63 -10.73 -7.70
N TRP A 274 -23.71 -11.66 -7.38
CA TRP A 274 -23.91 -13.09 -7.60
C TRP A 274 -24.68 -13.74 -6.45
N LEU A 275 -24.42 -13.37 -5.20
CA LEU A 275 -25.13 -13.89 -4.04
C LEU A 275 -26.64 -13.61 -4.11
N ARG A 276 -27.05 -12.38 -4.46
CA ARG A 276 -28.47 -12.04 -4.69
C ARG A 276 -29.12 -12.86 -5.80
N ARG A 277 -28.34 -13.25 -6.81
CA ARG A 277 -28.82 -14.14 -7.89
C ARG A 277 -29.02 -15.56 -7.37
N PHE A 278 -28.09 -16.08 -6.57
CA PHE A 278 -28.18 -17.41 -5.98
C PHE A 278 -29.26 -17.54 -4.88
N GLU A 279 -29.71 -16.43 -4.30
CA GLU A 279 -30.92 -16.39 -3.44
C GLU A 279 -32.22 -16.57 -4.24
N ALA A 280 -32.29 -16.10 -5.48
CA ALA A 280 -33.45 -16.21 -6.36
C ALA A 280 -33.44 -17.49 -7.23
N GLU A 281 -32.26 -17.86 -7.73
CA GLU A 281 -31.98 -19.03 -8.57
C GLU A 281 -30.85 -19.86 -7.92
N PRO A 282 -31.19 -20.78 -6.98
CA PRO A 282 -30.19 -21.56 -6.26
C PRO A 282 -29.27 -22.36 -7.18
N LEU A 283 -27.97 -22.35 -6.86
CA LEU A 283 -26.95 -23.10 -7.60
C LEU A 283 -27.21 -24.62 -7.50
N PRO A 284 -26.90 -25.40 -8.57
CA PRO A 284 -26.82 -26.85 -8.49
C PRO A 284 -25.83 -27.27 -7.39
N GLU A 285 -26.15 -28.34 -6.64
CA GLU A 285 -25.44 -28.68 -5.40
C GLU A 285 -23.92 -28.86 -5.57
N ASN A 286 -23.47 -29.43 -6.69
CA ASN A 286 -22.03 -29.55 -7.00
C ASN A 286 -21.34 -28.18 -7.15
N THR A 287 -22.02 -27.19 -7.74
CA THR A 287 -21.52 -25.81 -7.90
C THR A 287 -21.66 -25.01 -6.60
N ASN A 288 -22.71 -25.25 -5.82
CA ASN A 288 -22.85 -24.72 -4.47
C ASN A 288 -21.71 -25.20 -3.55
N ARG A 289 -21.35 -26.49 -3.63
CA ARG A 289 -20.16 -27.05 -2.94
C ARG A 289 -18.86 -26.37 -3.39
N GLN A 290 -18.66 -26.15 -4.68
CA GLN A 290 -17.49 -25.40 -5.18
C GLN A 290 -17.45 -23.96 -4.61
N LEU A 291 -18.60 -23.26 -4.56
CA LEU A 291 -18.68 -21.92 -3.99
C LEU A 291 -18.33 -21.92 -2.49
N LEU A 292 -18.83 -22.89 -1.72
CA LEU A 292 -18.48 -23.04 -0.30
C LEU A 292 -16.98 -23.31 -0.11
N LEU A 293 -16.37 -24.21 -0.91
CA LEU A 293 -14.93 -24.48 -0.86
C LEU A 293 -14.04 -23.27 -1.27
N GLN A 294 -14.58 -22.34 -2.07
CA GLN A 294 -13.93 -21.06 -2.38
C GLN A 294 -14.12 -20.03 -1.25
N PHE A 295 -15.32 -19.99 -0.66
CA PHE A 295 -15.68 -19.12 0.46
C PHE A 295 -14.88 -19.45 1.73
N GLU A 296 -14.65 -20.73 2.03
CA GLU A 296 -13.81 -21.15 3.15
C GLU A 296 -12.36 -20.67 3.04
N ARG A 297 -11.83 -20.55 1.81
CA ARG A 297 -10.49 -20.01 1.56
C ARG A 297 -10.42 -18.51 1.86
N LEU A 298 -11.48 -17.75 1.50
CA LEU A 298 -11.63 -16.33 1.84
C LEU A 298 -11.65 -16.15 3.36
N VAL A 299 -12.52 -16.90 4.06
CA VAL A 299 -12.59 -16.90 5.53
C VAL A 299 -11.23 -17.19 6.18
N VAL A 300 -10.47 -18.16 5.67
CA VAL A 300 -9.13 -18.48 6.19
C VAL A 300 -8.14 -17.34 5.96
N LEU A 301 -8.12 -16.73 4.76
CA LEU A 301 -7.27 -15.58 4.45
C LEU A 301 -7.57 -14.40 5.39
N ASP A 302 -8.79 -13.89 5.32
CA ASP A 302 -9.20 -12.65 5.98
C ASP A 302 -9.14 -12.76 7.50
N TYR A 303 -9.40 -13.95 8.06
CA TYR A 303 -9.22 -14.19 9.49
C TYR A 303 -7.74 -14.16 9.89
N ILE A 304 -6.84 -14.84 9.17
CA ILE A 304 -5.39 -14.88 9.48
C ILE A 304 -4.76 -13.48 9.37
N ILE A 305 -5.00 -12.76 8.26
CA ILE A 305 -4.44 -11.42 8.07
C ILE A 305 -5.17 -10.35 8.92
N ARG A 306 -6.26 -10.74 9.59
CA ARG A 306 -7.27 -9.87 10.21
C ARG A 306 -7.59 -8.67 9.34
N ASN A 307 -8.19 -8.94 8.18
CA ASN A 307 -8.68 -7.87 7.31
C ASN A 307 -9.68 -7.00 8.09
N THR A 308 -9.59 -5.69 7.88
CA THR A 308 -10.54 -4.70 8.42
C THR A 308 -11.26 -3.94 7.30
N GLY A 309 -10.77 -4.04 6.06
CA GLY A 309 -11.30 -3.40 4.85
C GLY A 309 -12.57 -4.04 4.33
N GLU A 310 -12.71 -5.34 4.53
CA GLU A 310 -13.72 -6.18 3.90
C GLU A 310 -15.16 -5.68 4.07
N ASP A 311 -15.85 -5.65 2.93
CA ASP A 311 -17.30 -5.57 2.74
C ASP A 311 -17.64 -6.59 1.62
N ASN A 312 -18.91 -6.73 1.22
CA ASN A 312 -19.30 -7.70 0.18
C ASN A 312 -18.95 -7.25 -1.26
N ASP A 313 -18.34 -6.07 -1.43
CA ASP A 313 -17.90 -5.54 -2.72
C ASP A 313 -16.37 -5.77 -2.92
N ASN A 314 -15.62 -5.93 -1.82
CA ASN A 314 -14.16 -6.19 -1.84
C ASN A 314 -13.75 -7.65 -2.12
N TRP A 315 -14.70 -8.54 -2.43
CA TRP A 315 -14.40 -9.84 -3.02
C TRP A 315 -15.33 -10.10 -4.21
N LEU A 316 -14.79 -10.78 -5.22
CA LEU A 316 -15.47 -11.02 -6.50
C LEU A 316 -15.77 -12.50 -6.69
N ILE A 317 -16.88 -12.80 -7.37
CA ILE A 317 -17.23 -14.12 -7.87
C ILE A 317 -17.17 -14.12 -9.41
N LYS A 318 -16.56 -15.15 -9.98
CA LYS A 318 -16.72 -15.54 -11.38
C LYS A 318 -17.53 -16.83 -11.43
N TYR A 319 -18.61 -16.83 -12.19
CA TYR A 319 -19.45 -18.00 -12.43
C TYR A 319 -19.70 -18.13 -13.93
N ASP A 320 -19.04 -19.11 -14.55
CA ASP A 320 -19.19 -19.42 -15.96
C ASP A 320 -20.34 -20.42 -16.14
N SER A 321 -21.59 -19.94 -16.09
CA SER A 321 -22.78 -20.75 -16.41
C SER A 321 -22.74 -21.24 -17.86
N PHE A 322 -23.21 -22.46 -18.12
CA PHE A 322 -23.07 -23.16 -19.40
C PHE A 322 -23.36 -22.31 -20.66
N PHE A 323 -22.30 -21.94 -21.39
CA PHE A 323 -22.43 -21.58 -22.79
C PHE A 323 -22.41 -22.85 -23.64
N ALA A 324 -23.59 -23.29 -24.06
CA ALA A 324 -23.72 -24.29 -25.10
C ALA A 324 -23.35 -23.67 -26.46
N LEU A 325 -22.04 -23.64 -26.78
CA LEU A 325 -21.57 -23.35 -28.12
C LEU A 325 -22.02 -24.48 -29.05
N GLN A 326 -23.08 -24.23 -29.83
CA GLN A 326 -23.44 -25.05 -30.98
C GLN A 326 -22.43 -24.79 -32.10
N ASP A 327 -21.31 -25.52 -32.09
CA ASP A 327 -20.50 -25.70 -33.29
C ASP A 327 -19.84 -27.09 -33.30
N THR A 328 -20.05 -27.83 -34.39
CA THR A 328 -19.48 -29.16 -34.71
C THR A 328 -19.63 -30.31 -33.68
N ASP A 329 -20.72 -31.08 -33.78
CA ASP A 329 -20.95 -32.52 -33.44
C ASP A 329 -20.46 -33.16 -32.12
N TRP A 330 -19.68 -32.49 -31.26
CA TRP A 330 -19.22 -33.00 -29.98
C TRP A 330 -19.51 -31.99 -28.87
N VAL A 331 -20.63 -32.19 -28.17
CA VAL A 331 -20.99 -31.34 -27.01
C VAL A 331 -20.07 -31.65 -25.83
N VAL A 332 -18.93 -30.97 -25.78
CA VAL A 332 -18.06 -30.96 -24.60
C VAL A 332 -18.78 -30.17 -23.49
N VAL A 333 -19.56 -30.88 -22.68
CA VAL A 333 -20.21 -30.34 -21.48
C VAL A 333 -19.12 -30.03 -20.45
N LYS A 334 -18.54 -28.84 -20.57
CA LYS A 334 -17.62 -28.30 -19.57
C LYS A 334 -18.43 -28.06 -18.28
N GLU A 335 -17.99 -28.66 -17.18
CA GLU A 335 -18.64 -28.46 -15.89
C GLU A 335 -18.65 -26.96 -15.50
N PRO A 336 -19.71 -26.49 -14.84
CA PRO A 336 -19.87 -25.08 -14.52
C PRO A 336 -18.92 -24.73 -13.37
N VAL A 337 -17.90 -23.92 -13.68
CA VAL A 337 -16.86 -23.52 -12.74
C VAL A 337 -17.26 -22.23 -12.05
N ILE A 338 -17.15 -22.21 -10.71
CA ILE A 338 -17.26 -21.01 -9.89
C ILE A 338 -15.95 -20.75 -9.13
N LYS A 339 -15.52 -19.48 -9.09
CA LYS A 339 -14.30 -19.04 -8.42
C LYS A 339 -14.50 -17.74 -7.66
N VAL A 340 -13.77 -17.59 -6.56
CA VAL A 340 -13.64 -16.32 -5.82
C VAL A 340 -12.31 -15.63 -6.19
N ALA A 341 -12.30 -14.30 -6.16
CA ALA A 341 -11.09 -13.49 -6.15
C ALA A 341 -11.14 -12.47 -4.99
N ALA A 342 -10.15 -12.50 -4.10
CA ALA A 342 -10.04 -11.60 -2.93
C ALA A 342 -9.22 -10.35 -3.30
N ILE A 343 -9.81 -9.15 -3.17
CA ILE A 343 -9.22 -7.88 -3.65
C ILE A 343 -9.28 -6.77 -2.58
N ASP A 344 -8.67 -5.61 -2.87
CA ASP A 344 -8.51 -4.45 -1.96
C ASP A 344 -8.07 -4.82 -0.53
N ASN A 345 -7.12 -5.76 -0.43
CA ASN A 345 -6.55 -6.25 0.84
C ASN A 345 -5.65 -5.21 1.54
N GLY A 346 -5.70 -3.94 1.11
CA GLY A 346 -4.85 -2.85 1.58
C GLY A 346 -5.07 -2.39 3.02
N LEU A 347 -5.95 -3.05 3.78
CA LEU A 347 -6.38 -2.65 5.13
C LEU A 347 -6.42 -3.84 6.12
N ALA A 348 -5.48 -4.77 5.97
CA ALA A 348 -5.20 -5.90 6.87
C ALA A 348 -3.90 -5.69 7.69
N PHE A 349 -3.47 -6.73 8.41
CA PHE A 349 -2.29 -6.78 9.28
C PHE A 349 -2.27 -5.71 10.39
N PRO A 350 -3.27 -5.66 11.28
CA PRO A 350 -3.36 -4.68 12.36
C PRO A 350 -2.39 -4.93 13.53
N LEU A 351 -1.93 -3.84 14.14
CA LEU A 351 -1.10 -3.74 15.36
C LEU A 351 -1.81 -4.16 16.65
N LYS A 352 -3.14 -4.22 16.63
CA LYS A 352 -3.99 -4.63 17.74
C LYS A 352 -5.34 -5.07 17.17
N HIS A 353 -6.03 -5.95 17.87
CA HIS A 353 -7.46 -6.13 17.61
C HIS A 353 -8.21 -4.80 17.80
N PRO A 354 -9.26 -4.52 17.01
CA PRO A 354 -9.96 -3.24 17.10
C PRO A 354 -10.58 -3.02 18.49
N ASP A 355 -10.57 -1.78 18.98
CA ASP A 355 -11.32 -1.43 20.19
C ASP A 355 -12.83 -1.44 19.90
N SER A 356 -13.64 -1.92 20.85
CA SER A 356 -15.03 -2.38 20.63
C SER A 356 -16.04 -1.33 20.09
N TRP A 357 -15.63 -0.06 20.01
CA TRP A 357 -16.40 1.06 19.44
C TRP A 357 -16.13 1.29 17.94
N ARG A 358 -15.16 0.58 17.34
CA ARG A 358 -14.95 0.43 15.90
C ARG A 358 -14.57 -1.02 15.58
N ALA A 359 -15.53 -1.94 15.66
CA ALA A 359 -15.27 -3.39 15.62
C ALA A 359 -14.65 -3.92 14.31
N TYR A 360 -14.81 -3.22 13.17
CA TYR A 360 -14.45 -3.66 11.81
C TYR A 360 -14.81 -5.14 11.56
N PRO A 361 -16.11 -5.47 11.49
CA PRO A 361 -16.58 -6.84 11.34
C PRO A 361 -16.20 -7.42 9.97
N PHE A 362 -16.14 -8.75 9.88
CA PHE A 362 -16.08 -9.47 8.61
C PHE A 362 -17.50 -9.55 8.02
N TYR A 363 -17.76 -8.93 6.87
CA TYR A 363 -19.14 -8.79 6.38
C TYR A 363 -19.76 -10.13 5.92
N TRP A 364 -18.94 -11.07 5.45
CA TRP A 364 -19.41 -12.43 5.14
C TRP A 364 -19.97 -13.18 6.35
N ALA A 365 -19.67 -12.79 7.60
CA ALA A 365 -20.16 -13.48 8.79
C ALA A 365 -21.70 -13.44 8.91
N TRP A 366 -22.37 -12.51 8.23
CA TRP A 366 -23.84 -12.43 8.17
C TRP A 366 -24.46 -13.30 7.06
N LEU A 367 -23.67 -13.77 6.08
CA LEU A 367 -24.15 -14.59 4.98
C LEU A 367 -24.57 -15.99 5.47
N PRO A 368 -25.55 -16.65 4.83
CA PRO A 368 -25.95 -18.01 5.21
C PRO A 368 -24.80 -19.02 5.08
N GLN A 369 -23.88 -18.81 4.13
CA GLN A 369 -22.67 -19.62 3.94
C GLN A 369 -21.78 -19.67 5.20
N ALA A 370 -21.69 -18.58 5.97
CA ALA A 370 -20.90 -18.53 7.20
C ALA A 370 -21.43 -19.42 8.34
N LYS A 371 -22.64 -19.98 8.21
CA LYS A 371 -23.23 -20.91 9.17
C LYS A 371 -22.82 -22.36 8.90
N VAL A 372 -22.33 -22.67 7.70
CA VAL A 372 -21.87 -24.03 7.33
C VAL A 372 -20.57 -24.37 8.07
N PRO A 373 -20.46 -25.55 8.72
CA PRO A 373 -19.21 -26.01 9.32
C PRO A 373 -18.08 -26.14 8.29
N PHE A 374 -16.82 -25.88 8.70
CA PHE A 374 -15.66 -26.05 7.82
C PHE A 374 -15.54 -27.48 7.28
N SER A 375 -15.37 -27.59 5.96
CA SER A 375 -15.20 -28.83 5.21
C SER A 375 -13.97 -29.63 5.66
N GLN A 376 -13.95 -30.92 5.32
CA GLN A 376 -12.76 -31.72 5.56
C GLN A 376 -11.62 -31.27 4.61
N GLU A 377 -11.94 -30.86 3.40
CA GLU A 377 -10.97 -30.37 2.41
C GLU A 377 -10.22 -29.10 2.86
N ILE A 378 -10.89 -28.11 3.47
CA ILE A 378 -10.17 -26.92 4.00
C ILE A 378 -9.37 -27.27 5.26
N LYS A 379 -9.87 -28.20 6.10
CA LYS A 379 -9.13 -28.69 7.27
C LYS A 379 -7.84 -29.39 6.86
N ASP A 380 -7.88 -30.28 5.87
CA ASP A 380 -6.72 -31.04 5.39
C ASP A 380 -5.71 -30.15 4.64
N LEU A 381 -6.17 -29.09 3.96
CA LEU A 381 -5.28 -28.10 3.33
C LEU A 381 -4.54 -27.22 4.35
N ILE A 382 -5.22 -26.83 5.44
CA ILE A 382 -4.78 -25.73 6.31
C ILE A 382 -4.21 -26.20 7.66
N LEU A 383 -4.78 -27.22 8.31
CA LEU A 383 -4.30 -27.68 9.62
C LEU A 383 -2.84 -28.18 9.62
N PRO A 384 -2.36 -28.95 8.61
CA PRO A 384 -0.96 -29.38 8.57
C PRO A 384 0.04 -28.22 8.49
N LYS A 385 -0.40 -27.06 7.99
CA LYS A 385 0.40 -25.84 7.87
C LYS A 385 0.34 -25.01 9.15
N ILE A 386 -0.85 -24.52 9.51
CA ILE A 386 -0.98 -23.52 10.59
C ILE A 386 -0.80 -24.09 12.00
N SER A 387 -0.77 -25.43 12.16
CA SER A 387 -0.44 -26.07 13.43
C SER A 387 1.01 -26.54 13.56
N ASP A 388 1.83 -26.39 12.51
CA ASP A 388 3.28 -26.51 12.59
C ASP A 388 3.91 -25.16 12.99
N PRO A 389 4.66 -25.08 14.11
CA PRO A 389 5.37 -23.86 14.49
C PRO A 389 6.41 -23.40 13.47
N ASN A 390 7.00 -24.31 12.69
CA ASN A 390 8.02 -23.94 11.70
C ASN A 390 7.38 -23.20 10.51
N PHE A 391 6.31 -23.73 9.91
CA PHE A 391 5.54 -23.03 8.89
C PHE A 391 5.09 -21.61 9.32
N VAL A 392 4.59 -21.47 10.56
CA VAL A 392 4.15 -20.18 11.10
C VAL A 392 5.31 -19.20 11.29
N LYS A 393 6.48 -19.71 11.69
CA LYS A 393 7.72 -18.92 11.77
C LYS A 393 8.23 -18.51 10.38
N ASP A 394 8.27 -19.43 9.43
CA ASP A 394 8.69 -19.13 8.05
C ASP A 394 7.77 -18.09 7.40
N LEU A 395 6.47 -18.08 7.74
CA LEU A 395 5.53 -17.05 7.31
C LEU A 395 5.82 -15.68 7.95
N GLU A 396 6.23 -15.64 9.22
CA GLU A 396 6.71 -14.42 9.87
C GLU A 396 8.00 -13.90 9.23
N GLU A 397 8.96 -14.78 8.89
CA GLU A 397 10.21 -14.40 8.24
C GLU A 397 9.95 -13.87 6.81
N ASP A 398 9.10 -14.51 6.02
CA ASP A 398 8.69 -14.02 4.68
C ASP A 398 8.00 -12.64 4.77
N LEU A 399 7.06 -12.46 5.72
CA LEU A 399 6.39 -11.18 5.95
C LEU A 399 7.36 -10.10 6.46
N TYR A 400 8.40 -10.47 7.23
CA TYR A 400 9.46 -9.57 7.64
C TYR A 400 10.31 -9.09 6.45
N GLU A 401 10.71 -10.02 5.56
CA GLU A 401 11.44 -9.71 4.33
C GLU A 401 10.64 -8.86 3.33
N LEU A 402 9.31 -8.94 3.37
CA LEU A 402 8.41 -8.04 2.64
C LEU A 402 8.28 -6.67 3.32
N PHE A 403 7.92 -6.62 4.61
CA PHE A 403 7.54 -5.38 5.28
C PHE A 403 8.75 -4.48 5.57
N LYS A 404 9.93 -5.05 5.84
CA LYS A 404 11.19 -4.28 6.04
C LYS A 404 11.66 -3.50 4.79
N ARG A 405 10.98 -3.68 3.65
CA ARG A 405 11.26 -2.90 2.42
C ARG A 405 10.83 -1.43 2.58
N ASP A 406 9.91 -1.14 3.50
CA ASP A 406 9.39 0.21 3.74
C ASP A 406 10.40 1.13 4.46
N PRO A 407 10.65 2.36 3.96
CA PRO A 407 11.49 3.34 4.67
C PRO A 407 10.98 3.78 6.05
N GLY A 408 9.70 3.55 6.36
CA GLY A 408 9.08 3.79 7.66
C GLY A 408 8.76 2.52 8.45
N PHE A 409 9.41 1.39 8.13
CA PHE A 409 9.25 0.15 8.89
C PHE A 409 9.76 0.29 10.33
N ASP A 410 8.89 0.00 11.31
CA ASP A 410 9.29 -0.18 12.71
C ASP A 410 9.16 -1.64 13.13
N ARG A 411 10.22 -2.18 13.74
CA ARG A 411 10.27 -3.56 14.22
C ARG A 411 9.35 -3.78 15.44
N GLY A 412 9.10 -2.74 16.24
CA GLY A 412 8.15 -2.80 17.36
C GLY A 412 6.70 -2.94 16.89
N GLN A 413 6.34 -2.23 15.83
CA GLN A 413 5.07 -2.36 15.12
C GLN A 413 4.93 -3.75 14.48
N PHE A 414 5.94 -4.21 13.73
CA PHE A 414 5.90 -5.54 13.08
C PHE A 414 5.62 -6.68 14.07
N HIS A 415 6.34 -6.73 15.20
CA HIS A 415 6.11 -7.75 16.23
C HIS A 415 4.67 -7.75 16.78
N LYS A 416 3.98 -6.60 16.79
CA LYS A 416 2.57 -6.52 17.21
C LYS A 416 1.61 -7.05 16.13
N GLN A 417 1.89 -6.77 14.85
CA GLN A 417 1.12 -7.33 13.73
C GLN A 417 1.18 -8.87 13.75
N ILE A 418 2.38 -9.42 13.96
CA ILE A 418 2.61 -10.85 14.12
C ILE A 418 1.92 -11.41 15.37
N ALA A 419 1.97 -10.73 16.52
CA ALA A 419 1.32 -11.19 17.74
C ALA A 419 -0.22 -11.27 17.60
N VAL A 420 -0.82 -10.39 16.79
CA VAL A 420 -2.23 -10.49 16.37
C VAL A 420 -2.44 -11.67 15.41
N MET A 421 -1.65 -11.79 14.34
CA MET A 421 -1.75 -12.86 13.34
C MET A 421 -1.65 -14.26 13.98
N ARG A 422 -0.72 -14.47 14.92
CA ARG A 422 -0.57 -15.72 15.68
C ARG A 422 -1.79 -16.02 16.57
N GLY A 423 -2.44 -14.99 17.11
CA GLY A 423 -3.70 -15.14 17.84
C GLY A 423 -4.87 -15.56 16.95
N GLN A 424 -4.90 -15.09 15.71
CA GLN A 424 -5.85 -15.56 14.70
C GLN A 424 -5.57 -17.02 14.30
N ILE A 425 -4.32 -17.35 14.03
CA ILE A 425 -3.88 -18.73 13.75
C ILE A 425 -4.28 -19.69 14.89
N LEU A 426 -4.12 -19.28 16.15
CA LEU A 426 -4.53 -20.06 17.32
C LEU A 426 -6.05 -20.33 17.33
N ASN A 427 -6.88 -19.28 17.18
CA ASN A 427 -8.34 -19.43 17.15
C ASN A 427 -8.81 -20.27 15.94
N LEU A 428 -8.26 -20.04 14.75
CA LEU A 428 -8.58 -20.79 13.53
C LEU A 428 -8.19 -22.26 13.66
N THR A 429 -7.01 -22.56 14.19
CA THR A 429 -6.56 -23.95 14.44
C THR A 429 -7.53 -24.70 15.34
N GLN A 430 -8.04 -24.05 16.38
CA GLN A 430 -9.03 -24.65 17.29
C GLN A 430 -10.41 -24.79 16.61
N ALA A 431 -10.86 -23.80 15.85
CA ALA A 431 -12.13 -23.85 15.12
C ALA A 431 -12.17 -24.98 14.07
N LEU A 432 -11.09 -25.15 13.30
CA LEU A 432 -10.93 -26.22 12.31
C LEU A 432 -10.91 -27.62 12.97
N LYS A 433 -10.25 -27.77 14.13
CA LYS A 433 -10.24 -29.03 14.90
C LYS A 433 -11.62 -29.38 15.46
N ASP A 434 -12.35 -28.38 15.94
CA ASP A 434 -13.68 -28.54 16.55
C ASP A 434 -14.82 -28.68 15.54
N ASN A 435 -14.55 -28.59 14.22
CA ASN A 435 -15.57 -28.54 13.16
C ASN A 435 -16.55 -27.35 13.34
N LYS A 436 -16.04 -26.19 13.76
CA LYS A 436 -16.82 -24.95 13.81
C LYS A 436 -17.12 -24.43 12.40
N SER A 437 -18.02 -23.45 12.31
CA SER A 437 -18.32 -22.68 11.10
C SER A 437 -17.60 -21.31 11.14
N PRO A 438 -17.49 -20.59 10.00
CA PRO A 438 -16.97 -19.23 9.96
C PRO A 438 -17.63 -18.27 10.96
N LEU A 439 -18.96 -18.37 11.16
CA LEU A 439 -19.69 -17.58 12.15
C LEU A 439 -19.26 -17.90 13.58
N HIS A 440 -19.08 -19.18 13.93
CA HIS A 440 -18.59 -19.58 15.24
C HIS A 440 -17.11 -19.20 15.46
N LEU A 441 -16.30 -19.13 14.40
CA LEU A 441 -14.91 -18.67 14.44
C LEU A 441 -14.83 -17.17 14.80
N VAL A 442 -15.61 -16.30 14.14
CA VAL A 442 -15.58 -14.84 14.45
C VAL A 442 -16.22 -14.48 15.79
N GLN A 443 -16.95 -15.41 16.40
CA GLN A 443 -17.47 -15.29 17.77
C GLN A 443 -16.43 -15.69 18.84
N MET A 444 -15.29 -16.27 18.46
CA MET A 444 -14.23 -16.62 19.42
C MET A 444 -13.56 -15.35 19.99
N PRO A 445 -13.26 -15.28 21.29
CA PRO A 445 -12.59 -14.13 21.90
C PRO A 445 -11.27 -13.77 21.20
N PRO A 446 -11.00 -12.49 20.89
CA PRO A 446 -9.74 -12.08 20.29
C PRO A 446 -8.54 -12.31 21.21
N VAL A 447 -7.55 -13.07 20.72
CA VAL A 447 -6.30 -13.43 21.42
C VAL A 447 -5.11 -12.72 20.78
N ILE A 448 -4.11 -12.35 21.57
CA ILE A 448 -2.80 -11.88 21.11
C ILE A 448 -1.73 -12.82 21.71
N VAL A 449 -0.78 -13.26 20.88
CA VAL A 449 0.23 -14.27 21.23
C VAL A 449 1.64 -13.68 21.03
N GLU A 450 2.21 -13.16 22.11
CA GLU A 450 3.53 -12.52 22.10
C GLU A 450 4.65 -13.54 22.38
N THR A 451 5.79 -13.46 21.68
CA THR A 451 7.02 -14.16 22.13
C THR A 451 7.70 -13.30 23.20
N ALA A 452 7.84 -13.84 24.41
CA ALA A 452 8.63 -13.22 25.46
C ALA A 452 10.11 -13.24 25.08
N ARG A 453 10.74 -12.06 25.06
CA ARG A 453 12.18 -11.94 24.80
C ARG A 453 12.97 -12.44 26.00
N SER A 454 13.43 -13.69 25.96
CA SER A 454 14.44 -14.17 26.89
C SER A 454 15.70 -13.30 26.79
N HIS A 455 16.11 -12.72 27.92
CA HIS A 455 17.40 -12.02 28.04
C HIS A 455 18.58 -12.98 28.26
N GLN A 456 18.34 -14.30 28.24
CA GLN A 456 19.37 -15.33 28.36
C GLN A 456 19.50 -16.15 27.08
N ARG A 457 20.70 -16.69 26.83
CA ARG A 457 21.03 -17.54 25.67
C ARG A 457 20.48 -18.98 25.81
N SER A 458 19.19 -19.13 26.13
CA SER A 458 18.48 -20.40 26.08
C SER A 458 17.66 -20.50 24.79
N ALA A 459 17.71 -21.65 24.11
CA ALA A 459 17.02 -21.88 22.83
C ALA A 459 15.52 -22.20 23.00
N SER A 460 14.87 -21.58 23.97
CA SER A 460 13.47 -21.83 24.35
C SER A 460 12.66 -20.54 24.23
N GLU A 461 11.96 -20.35 23.11
CA GLU A 461 10.99 -19.29 22.95
C GLU A 461 9.79 -19.54 23.86
N SER A 462 9.50 -18.61 24.76
CA SER A 462 8.30 -18.66 25.61
C SER A 462 7.23 -17.76 25.02
N TYR A 463 5.99 -18.27 24.98
CA TYR A 463 4.85 -17.62 24.34
C TYR A 463 3.84 -17.20 25.41
N THR A 464 3.48 -15.91 25.41
CA THR A 464 2.49 -15.33 26.32
C THR A 464 1.18 -15.12 25.55
N GLN A 465 0.13 -15.82 25.96
CA GLN A 465 -1.22 -15.60 25.44
C GLN A 465 -1.93 -14.53 26.27
N SER A 466 -2.64 -13.61 25.62
CA SER A 466 -3.47 -12.60 26.27
C SER A 466 -4.80 -12.42 25.54
N PHE A 467 -5.88 -12.25 26.28
CA PHE A 467 -7.23 -12.04 25.74
C PHE A 467 -7.63 -10.57 25.84
N GLN A 468 -8.28 -10.01 24.82
CA GLN A 468 -8.71 -8.61 24.83
C GLN A 468 -9.97 -8.40 25.72
N SER A 469 -9.79 -8.52 27.04
CA SER A 469 -10.85 -8.30 28.03
C SER A 469 -11.16 -6.80 28.22
N ARG A 470 -11.79 -6.18 27.21
CA ARG A 470 -12.43 -4.86 27.34
C ARG A 470 -13.90 -4.97 26.91
N LYS A 471 -14.80 -4.94 27.90
CA LYS A 471 -16.24 -4.74 27.66
C LYS A 471 -16.43 -3.44 26.86
N PRO A 472 -17.38 -3.38 25.90
CA PRO A 472 -17.65 -2.15 25.18
C PRO A 472 -18.05 -1.04 26.17
N PHE A 473 -17.55 0.18 25.93
CA PHE A 473 -17.76 1.32 26.85
C PHE A 473 -19.23 1.78 26.94
N PHE A 474 -20.09 1.23 26.08
CA PHE A 474 -21.54 1.35 26.09
C PHE A 474 -22.22 -0.03 26.02
N SER A 475 -21.98 -0.89 27.02
CA SER A 475 -22.97 -1.92 27.39
C SER A 475 -23.96 -1.32 28.39
N TRP A 476 -25.05 -0.74 27.89
CA TRP A 476 -26.28 -0.54 28.65
C TRP A 476 -27.29 -1.54 28.15
N TRP A 477 -27.84 -2.32 29.09
CA TRP A 477 -28.66 -3.53 28.91
C TRP A 477 -27.85 -4.74 28.42
#